data_AF-A0A453K857-F1
#
_entry.id   AF-A0A453K857-F1
#
_cell.length_a   1.000
_cell.length_b   1.000
_cell.length_c   1.000
_cell.angle_alpha   90.00
_cell.angle_beta   90.00
_cell.angle_gamma   90.00
#
_symmetry.space_group_name_H-M   'P 1'
#
loop_
_entity.id
_entity.type
_entity.pdbx_description
1 polymer ?
#
loop_
_entity_poly.entity_id
_entity_poly.type
_entity_poly.pdbx_seq_one_letter_code
_entity_poly.pdbx_strand_id
1 'polypeptide(L)'
;MHRVGSAGNTAGSSRPRKEKRFTYVLNDADNKKHCAGINCLSYLNASASGTSDYLFTGSRDGTLKRWEYQNGDANFSATFESHVDWVNDAIIVGQNLVSCSSDTTLK
;
A
#
# COMPACT_ATOMS: atom_id res chain seq x y z
N MET A 1 52.65 -29.61 -32.50
CA MET A 1 52.93 -28.29 -33.11
C MET A 1 51.82 -27.33 -32.73
N HIS A 2 52.23 -26.11 -32.40
CA HIS A 2 51.48 -25.00 -31.82
C HIS A 2 50.47 -24.38 -32.81
N ARG A 3 49.31 -23.92 -32.34
CA ARG A 3 48.90 -22.49 -32.39
C ARG A 3 47.63 -22.24 -31.58
N VAL A 4 47.65 -21.11 -30.88
CA VAL A 4 46.67 -20.57 -29.94
C VAL A 4 45.90 -19.44 -30.62
N GLY A 5 44.61 -19.31 -30.30
CA GLY A 5 43.91 -18.02 -30.17
C GLY A 5 42.96 -17.60 -31.30
N SER A 6 41.66 -17.54 -30.99
CA SER A 6 40.95 -16.25 -31.02
C SER A 6 39.68 -16.34 -30.17
N ALA A 7 39.59 -15.45 -29.19
CA ALA A 7 38.41 -15.21 -28.38
C ALA A 7 37.29 -14.55 -29.22
N GLY A 8 36.05 -14.83 -28.84
CA GLY A 8 34.88 -14.05 -29.25
C GLY A 8 33.80 -14.87 -29.93
N ASN A 9 32.87 -15.43 -29.15
CA ASN A 9 31.46 -15.37 -29.54
C ASN A 9 30.56 -15.41 -28.31
N THR A 10 29.80 -14.34 -28.11
CA THR A 10 28.82 -14.13 -27.04
C THR A 10 27.67 -15.13 -27.17
N ALA A 11 27.83 -16.31 -26.56
CA ALA A 11 26.76 -17.29 -26.46
C ALA A 11 25.98 -17.07 -25.15
N GLY A 12 24.71 -16.67 -25.27
CA GLY A 12 23.70 -16.99 -24.25
C GLY A 12 23.35 -15.91 -23.23
N SER A 13 23.03 -14.69 -23.67
CA SER A 13 22.21 -13.78 -22.83
C SER A 13 20.73 -14.23 -22.89
N SER A 14 20.37 -15.31 -22.19
CA SER A 14 18.96 -15.62 -21.91
C SER A 14 18.46 -14.67 -20.82
N ARG A 15 18.11 -13.44 -21.18
CA ARG A 15 17.34 -12.59 -20.27
C ARG A 15 15.96 -13.24 -20.13
N PRO A 16 15.56 -13.73 -18.94
CA PRO A 16 14.22 -14.29 -18.78
C PRO A 16 13.23 -13.20 -19.17
N ARG A 17 12.40 -13.49 -20.18
CA ARG A 17 11.32 -12.60 -20.62
C ARG A 17 10.49 -12.28 -19.38
N LYS A 18 10.42 -11.00 -18.98
CA LYS A 18 9.60 -10.55 -17.85
C LYS A 18 8.16 -11.05 -18.08
N GLU A 19 7.74 -12.07 -17.33
CA GLU A 19 6.35 -12.50 -17.30
C GLU A 19 5.52 -11.35 -16.73
N LYS A 20 4.62 -10.80 -17.54
CA LYS A 20 3.64 -9.83 -17.07
C LYS A 20 2.44 -10.61 -16.56
N ARG A 21 2.25 -10.60 -15.25
CA ARG A 21 1.08 -11.20 -14.59
C ARG A 21 0.05 -10.11 -14.36
N PHE A 22 -1.19 -10.37 -14.73
CA PHE A 22 -2.33 -9.51 -14.45
C PHE A 22 -3.14 -10.17 -13.32
N THR A 23 -3.43 -9.40 -12.28
CA THR A 23 -4.20 -9.86 -11.13
C THR A 23 -5.34 -8.88 -10.90
N TYR A 24 -6.54 -9.40 -10.64
CA TYR A 24 -7.73 -8.62 -10.35
C TYR A 24 -8.40 -9.16 -9.09
N VAL A 25 -8.99 -8.26 -8.30
CA VAL A 25 -9.71 -8.60 -7.07
C VAL A 25 -11.17 -8.20 -7.25
N LEU A 26 -12.08 -9.14 -7.02
CA LEU A 26 -13.52 -8.89 -7.01
C LEU A 26 -13.92 -8.52 -5.58
N ASN A 27 -14.19 -7.24 -5.36
CA ASN A 27 -14.63 -6.73 -4.06
C ASN A 27 -16.15 -6.59 -4.02
N ASP A 28 -16.70 -6.71 -2.81
CA ASP A 28 -18.10 -6.44 -2.55
C ASP A 28 -18.42 -4.95 -2.71
N ALA A 29 -19.65 -4.62 -3.09
CA ALA A 29 -20.03 -3.23 -3.35
C ALA A 29 -19.97 -2.35 -2.08
N ASP A 30 -20.16 -2.96 -0.90
CA ASP A 30 -20.15 -2.25 0.38
C ASP A 30 -18.76 -2.34 1.06
N ASN A 31 -17.75 -1.70 0.43
CA ASN A 31 -16.37 -1.65 0.94
C ASN A 31 -16.20 -0.63 2.09
N LYS A 32 -17.12 -0.64 3.07
CA LYS A 32 -17.07 0.26 4.24
C LYS A 32 -16.25 -0.31 5.38
N LYS A 33 -16.19 -1.63 5.50
CA LYS A 33 -15.47 -2.34 6.57
C LYS A 33 -14.19 -2.95 6.05
N HIS A 34 -13.23 -3.17 6.93
CA HIS A 34 -12.05 -3.96 6.59
C HIS A 34 -12.42 -5.43 6.44
N CYS A 35 -11.82 -6.08 5.46
CA CYS A 35 -12.03 -7.51 5.18
C CYS A 35 -10.93 -8.40 5.79
N ALA A 36 -9.97 -7.80 6.49
CA ALA A 36 -8.88 -8.48 7.18
C ALA A 36 -8.51 -7.75 8.48
N GLY A 37 -7.54 -8.31 9.22
CA GLY A 37 -7.04 -7.70 10.45
C GLY A 37 -6.41 -6.34 10.22
N ILE A 38 -6.69 -5.41 11.12
CA ILE A 38 -6.09 -4.06 11.14
C ILE A 38 -4.71 -4.18 11.79
N ASN A 39 -3.69 -3.67 11.13
CA ASN A 39 -2.30 -3.68 11.63
C ASN A 39 -1.95 -2.37 12.34
N CYS A 40 -2.45 -1.24 11.86
CA CYS A 40 -2.10 0.10 12.35
C CYS A 40 -3.30 1.04 12.44
N LEU A 41 -3.18 2.03 13.33
CA LEU A 41 -4.16 3.09 13.54
C LEU A 41 -3.42 4.42 13.77
N SER A 42 -3.87 5.46 13.06
CA SER A 42 -3.32 6.81 13.12
C SER A 42 -4.45 7.81 13.38
N TYR A 43 -4.23 8.76 14.28
CA TYR A 43 -5.21 9.77 14.64
C TYR A 43 -4.70 11.17 14.29
N LEU A 44 -5.54 11.92 13.59
CA LEU A 44 -5.35 13.32 13.28
C LEU A 44 -6.30 14.14 14.14
N ASN A 45 -5.76 14.83 15.13
CA ASN A 45 -6.47 15.89 15.83
C ASN A 45 -6.42 17.15 14.97
N ALA A 46 -7.50 17.39 14.25
CA ALA A 46 -7.66 18.55 13.40
C ALA A 46 -8.55 19.61 14.08
N SER A 47 -9.15 19.30 15.23
CA SER A 47 -9.90 20.23 16.06
C SER A 47 -9.03 21.40 16.54
N ALA A 48 -7.72 21.18 16.76
CA ALA A 48 -6.76 22.24 17.03
C ALA A 48 -6.64 23.28 15.90
N SER A 49 -6.99 22.91 14.65
CA SER A 49 -7.01 23.78 13.47
C SER A 49 -8.41 24.15 12.98
N GLY A 50 -9.47 23.82 13.73
CA GLY A 50 -10.86 24.14 13.38
C GLY A 50 -11.51 23.22 12.36
N THR A 51 -10.91 22.04 12.11
CA THR A 51 -11.39 21.02 11.16
C THR A 51 -11.83 19.74 11.89
N SER A 52 -12.64 18.90 11.24
CA SER A 52 -13.07 17.61 11.81
C SER A 52 -11.88 16.69 12.11
N ASP A 53 -11.94 15.96 13.22
CA ASP A 53 -10.95 14.95 13.55
C ASP A 53 -11.06 13.73 12.62
N TYR A 54 -9.91 13.15 12.28
CA TYR A 54 -9.85 11.98 11.40
C TYR A 54 -9.07 10.84 12.03
N LEU A 55 -9.59 9.64 11.85
CA LEU A 55 -8.93 8.38 12.18
C LEU A 55 -8.58 7.65 10.89
N PHE A 56 -7.39 7.09 10.84
CA PHE A 56 -6.89 6.30 9.73
C PHE A 56 -6.58 4.89 10.22
N THR A 57 -7.01 3.88 9.48
CA THR A 57 -6.76 2.47 9.78
C THR A 57 -6.13 1.80 8.58
N GLY A 58 -5.02 1.07 8.80
CA GLY A 58 -4.36 0.27 7.76
C GLY A 58 -4.56 -1.22 8.02
N SER A 59 -4.95 -1.97 6.99
CA SER A 59 -5.33 -3.37 7.10
C SER A 59 -4.54 -4.29 6.18
N ARG A 60 -4.55 -5.59 6.51
CA ARG A 60 -4.04 -6.66 5.65
C ARG A 60 -4.90 -6.89 4.39
N ASP A 61 -6.04 -6.21 4.26
CA ASP A 61 -6.79 -6.19 3.00
C ASP A 61 -6.12 -5.31 1.92
N GLY A 62 -4.99 -4.67 2.25
CA GLY A 62 -4.24 -3.81 1.34
C GLY A 62 -4.83 -2.40 1.23
N THR A 63 -5.85 -2.08 2.03
CA THR A 63 -6.51 -0.78 2.02
C THR A 63 -6.23 0.00 3.30
N LEU A 64 -6.21 1.32 3.15
CA LEU A 64 -6.37 2.22 4.28
C LEU A 64 -7.78 2.79 4.27
N LYS A 65 -8.38 2.99 5.44
CA LYS A 65 -9.69 3.65 5.56
C LYS A 65 -9.58 4.88 6.44
N ARG A 66 -10.28 5.93 6.04
CA ARG A 66 -10.48 7.15 6.82
C ARG A 66 -11.84 7.10 7.47
N TRP A 67 -11.85 7.48 8.74
CA TRP A 67 -13.03 7.64 9.55
C TRP A 67 -13.07 9.08 10.04
N GLU A 68 -14.23 9.71 9.94
CA GLU A 68 -14.48 10.99 10.57
C GLU A 68 -14.91 10.75 12.01
N TYR A 69 -14.19 11.36 12.94
CA TYR A 69 -14.46 11.22 14.37
C TYR A 69 -15.23 12.45 14.85
N GLN A 70 -16.50 12.24 15.21
CA GLN A 70 -17.36 13.28 15.77
C GLN A 70 -18.08 12.75 17.00
N ASN A 71 -18.05 13.50 18.10
CA ASN A 71 -18.84 13.24 19.31
C ASN A 71 -18.72 11.81 19.89
N GLY A 72 -17.57 11.16 19.72
CA GLY A 72 -17.33 9.80 20.24
C GLY A 72 -17.58 8.67 19.23
N ASP A 73 -18.16 8.98 18.07
CA ASP A 73 -18.42 8.00 17.02
C ASP A 73 -17.48 8.20 15.82
N ALA A 74 -16.93 7.08 15.33
CA ALA A 74 -16.09 7.03 14.13
C ALA A 74 -16.92 6.58 12.93
N ASN A 75 -17.27 7.52 12.05
CA ASN A 75 -18.04 7.24 10.84
C ASN A 75 -17.13 7.00 9.64
N PHE A 76 -17.43 5.98 8.84
CA PHE A 76 -16.67 5.71 7.62
C PHE A 76 -16.76 6.89 6.66
N SER A 77 -15.60 7.38 6.20
CA SER A 77 -15.51 8.53 5.29
C SER A 77 -14.99 8.12 3.91
N ALA A 78 -13.87 7.38 3.85
CA ALA A 78 -13.21 7.04 2.59
C ALA A 78 -12.35 5.77 2.68
N THR A 79 -12.11 5.14 1.53
CA THR A 79 -11.13 4.05 1.36
C THR A 79 -10.01 4.52 0.43
N PHE A 80 -8.78 4.18 0.76
CA PHE A 80 -7.58 4.38 -0.06
C PHE A 80 -7.05 3.01 -0.50
N GLU A 81 -7.20 2.72 -1.79
CA GLU A 81 -6.82 1.45 -2.42
C GLU A 81 -5.51 1.61 -3.20
N SER A 82 -4.44 2.03 -2.51
CA SER A 82 -3.18 2.33 -3.16
C SER A 82 -2.16 1.19 -3.05
N HIS A 83 -2.27 0.32 -2.05
CA HIS A 83 -1.34 -0.79 -1.83
C HIS A 83 -1.85 -2.09 -2.45
N VAL A 84 -0.92 -2.88 -2.96
CA VAL A 84 -1.22 -4.18 -3.62
C VAL A 84 -1.01 -5.35 -2.64
N ASP A 85 -0.49 -5.07 -1.45
CA ASP A 85 -0.25 -6.02 -0.37
C ASP A 85 -0.52 -5.36 0.99
N TRP A 86 -0.35 -6.08 2.08
CA TRP A 86 -0.70 -5.66 3.43
C TRP A 86 -0.11 -4.31 3.81
N VAL A 87 -0.93 -3.44 4.38
CA VAL A 87 -0.45 -2.22 5.02
C VAL A 87 0.13 -2.61 6.37
N ASN A 88 1.42 -2.37 6.57
CA ASN A 88 2.11 -2.73 7.80
C ASN A 88 1.98 -1.60 8.84
N ASP A 89 2.17 -0.37 8.40
CA ASP A 89 2.07 0.81 9.27
C ASP A 89 1.64 2.05 8.48
N ALA A 90 1.11 3.05 9.19
CA ALA A 90 0.74 4.34 8.63
C ALA A 90 0.88 5.44 9.67
N ILE A 91 1.54 6.54 9.28
CA ILE A 91 1.81 7.69 10.13
C ILE A 91 1.37 8.99 9.45
N ILE A 92 1.02 9.98 10.26
CA ILE A 92 0.65 11.30 9.77
C ILE A 92 1.84 12.24 9.94
N VAL A 93 2.28 12.85 8.84
CA VAL A 93 3.39 13.80 8.80
C VAL A 93 2.86 15.13 8.30
N GLY A 94 2.64 16.06 9.23
CA GLY A 94 2.02 17.35 8.94
C GLY A 94 0.56 17.18 8.53
N GLN A 95 0.25 17.44 7.25
CA GLN A 95 -1.10 17.28 6.67
C GLN A 95 -1.22 16.04 5.78
N ASN A 96 -0.15 15.25 5.64
CA ASN A 96 -0.09 14.10 4.76
C ASN A 96 -0.08 12.80 5.56
N LEU A 97 -0.74 11.78 5.01
CA LEU A 97 -0.65 10.40 5.50
C LEU A 97 0.43 9.67 4.71
N VAL A 98 1.33 8.99 5.40
CA VAL A 98 2.36 8.13 4.81
C VAL A 98 2.11 6.70 5.28
N SER A 99 2.05 5.75 4.35
CA SER A 99 1.82 4.33 4.63
C SER A 99 2.92 3.44 4.07
N CYS A 100 3.23 2.37 4.80
CA CYS A 100 4.18 1.34 4.39
C CYS A 100 3.50 -0.01 4.18
N SER A 101 3.91 -0.74 3.16
CA SER A 101 3.29 -2.01 2.77
C SER A 101 4.31 -3.09 2.45
N SER A 102 3.86 -4.34 2.54
CA SER A 102 4.61 -5.52 2.09
C SER A 102 4.86 -5.52 0.58
N ASP A 103 4.18 -4.66 -0.19
CA ASP A 103 4.42 -4.44 -1.62
C ASP A 103 5.76 -3.74 -1.92
N THR A 104 6.60 -3.54 -0.90
CA THR A 104 7.91 -2.85 -0.94
C THR A 104 7.82 -1.36 -1.28
N THR A 105 6.64 -0.74 -1.15
CA THR A 105 6.43 0.68 -1.41
C THR A 105 6.06 1.46 -0.16
N LEU A 106 6.42 2.75 -0.18
CA LEU A 106 5.87 3.79 0.68
C LEU A 106 4.97 4.67 -0.17
N LYS A 107 3.80 5.04 0.35
CA LYS A 107 2.86 5.94 -0.32
C LYS A 107 2.42 7.06 0.61
#